data_AF-A0A347TAJ4-F1
#
_entry.id   AF-A0A347TAJ4-F1
#
_cell.length_a   1.000
_cell.length_b   1.000
_cell.length_c   1.000
_cell.angle_alpha   90.00
_cell.angle_beta   90.00
_cell.angle_gamma   90.00
#
_symmetry.space_group_name_H-M   'P 1'
#
loop_
_entity.id
_entity.type
_entity.pdbx_description
1 polymer ?
#
loop_
_entity_poly.entity_id
_entity_poly.type
_entity_poly.pdbx_seq_one_letter_code
_entity_poly.pdbx_strand_id
1 'polypeptide(L)'
;MNLTEFERSLSDFSAGYETYTKLMSDIKRLDNLIQANEKQLNDSLIKIPFTHLYFVDGLGIFKHQTPTLIKQNRQLIIKYNRKLIKAKKLSNSLLEQLSTLRNDYLTSNGEESEAKDKLANKYLKQFGQIGHP
;
A
#
# COMPACT_ATOMS: atom_id res chain seq x y z
N MET A 1 -7.07 -29.46 -3.47
CA MET A 1 -6.71 -28.93 -4.79
C MET A 1 -5.82 -29.93 -5.47
N ASN A 2 -6.08 -30.20 -6.75
CA ASN A 2 -5.09 -30.90 -7.57
C ASN A 2 -3.88 -29.98 -7.84
N LEU A 3 -2.80 -30.53 -8.41
CA LEU A 3 -1.56 -29.79 -8.62
C LEU A 3 -1.74 -28.55 -9.52
N THR A 4 -2.58 -28.66 -10.55
CA THR A 4 -2.87 -27.56 -11.50
C THR A 4 -3.65 -26.43 -10.84
N GLU A 5 -4.64 -26.75 -10.01
CA GLU A 5 -5.40 -25.78 -9.20
C GLU A 5 -4.52 -25.07 -8.17
N PHE A 6 -3.58 -25.82 -7.58
CA PHE A 6 -2.61 -25.29 -6.64
C PHE A 6 -1.64 -24.31 -7.33
N GLU A 7 -1.09 -24.68 -8.50
CA GLU A 7 -0.23 -23.79 -9.31
C GLU A 7 -0.98 -22.52 -9.74
N ARG A 8 -2.24 -22.66 -10.19
CA ARG A 8 -3.07 -21.51 -10.55
C ARG A 8 -3.28 -20.59 -9.36
N SER A 9 -3.60 -21.15 -8.19
CA SER A 9 -3.82 -20.37 -6.97
C SER A 9 -2.53 -19.66 -6.49
N LEU A 10 -1.36 -20.29 -6.65
CA LEU A 10 -0.07 -19.65 -6.41
C LEU A 10 0.22 -18.51 -7.39
N SER A 11 -0.10 -18.71 -8.68
CA SER A 11 0.04 -17.68 -9.71
C SER A 11 -0.86 -16.47 -9.43
N ASP A 12 -2.12 -16.71 -9.09
CA ASP A 12 -3.09 -15.66 -8.76
C ASP A 12 -2.67 -14.88 -7.51
N PHE A 13 -2.20 -15.59 -6.48
CA PHE A 13 -1.61 -14.97 -5.29
C PHE A 13 -0.39 -14.11 -5.64
N SER A 14 0.50 -14.61 -6.50
CA SER A 14 1.70 -13.87 -6.93
C SER A 14 1.37 -12.57 -7.64
N ALA A 15 0.47 -12.61 -8.62
CA ALA A 15 0.02 -11.41 -9.33
C ALA A 15 -0.68 -10.41 -8.38
N GLY A 16 -1.47 -10.92 -7.44
CA GLY A 16 -2.09 -10.11 -6.40
C GLY A 16 -1.07 -9.45 -5.46
N TYR A 17 -0.04 -10.18 -5.05
CA TYR A 17 1.03 -9.68 -4.18
C TYR A 17 1.89 -8.61 -4.87
N GLU A 18 2.22 -8.79 -6.15
CA GLU A 18 2.88 -7.74 -6.96
C GLU A 18 2.03 -6.46 -7.06
N THR A 19 0.72 -6.62 -7.24
CA THR A 19 -0.19 -5.48 -7.26
C THR A 19 -0.23 -4.77 -5.91
N TYR A 20 -0.21 -5.54 -4.81
CA TYR A 20 -0.16 -5.01 -3.45
C TYR A 20 1.12 -4.23 -3.17
N THR A 21 2.28 -4.75 -3.56
CA THR A 21 3.58 -4.07 -3.36
C THR A 21 3.66 -2.76 -4.13
N LYS A 22 3.22 -2.74 -5.40
CA LYS A 22 3.10 -1.50 -6.20
C LYS A 22 2.18 -0.49 -5.53
N LEU A 23 1.02 -0.95 -5.02
CA LEU A 23 0.07 -0.08 -4.34
C LEU A 23 0.64 0.50 -3.04
N MET A 24 1.42 -0.28 -2.29
CA MET A 24 2.09 0.18 -1.07
C MET A 24 3.19 1.21 -1.37
N SER A 25 3.96 1.00 -2.46
CA SER A 25 4.94 1.97 -2.95
C SER A 25 4.28 3.30 -3.32
N ASP A 26 3.14 3.25 -4.03
CA ASP A 26 2.36 4.44 -4.36
C ASP A 26 1.80 5.16 -3.13
N ILE A 27 1.34 4.41 -2.13
CA ILE A 27 0.88 4.96 -0.84
C ILE A 27 2.02 5.67 -0.14
N LYS A 28 3.22 5.07 -0.07
CA LYS A 28 4.42 5.69 0.51
C LYS A 28 4.84 6.96 -0.23
N ARG A 29 4.75 6.95 -1.56
CA ARG A 29 5.01 8.16 -2.37
C ARG A 29 4.01 9.27 -2.07
N LEU A 30 2.71 8.94 -1.93
CA LEU A 30 1.69 9.92 -1.57
C LEU A 30 1.89 10.46 -0.16
N ASP A 31 2.28 9.62 0.79
CA ASP A 31 2.59 10.04 2.16
C ASP A 31 3.73 11.07 2.20
N ASN A 32 4.83 10.78 1.48
CA ASN A 32 5.94 11.73 1.34
C ASN A 32 5.50 13.08 0.72
N LEU A 33 4.60 13.06 -0.27
CA LEU A 33 4.06 14.28 -0.88
C LEU A 33 3.16 15.07 0.08
N ILE A 34 2.35 14.37 0.88
CA ILE A 34 1.51 15.00 1.92
C ILE A 34 2.40 15.65 2.96
N GLN A 35 3.43 14.96 3.47
CA GLN A 35 4.37 15.50 4.45
C GLN A 35 5.13 16.73 3.91
N ALA A 36 5.59 16.69 2.65
CA ALA A 36 6.25 17.83 2.02
C ALA A 36 5.31 19.04 1.92
N ASN A 37 4.05 18.82 1.53
CA ASN A 37 3.05 19.87 1.45
C ASN A 37 2.67 20.43 2.82
N GLU A 38 2.55 19.58 3.85
CA GLU A 38 2.29 20.01 5.23
C GLU A 38 3.42 20.86 5.78
N LYS A 39 4.67 20.50 5.48
CA LYS A 39 5.84 21.33 5.83
C LYS A 39 5.76 22.70 5.17
N GLN A 40 5.51 22.75 3.86
CA GLN A 40 5.36 24.02 3.12
C GLN A 40 4.20 24.88 3.63
N LEU A 41 3.08 24.26 4.02
CA LEU A 41 1.95 24.95 4.64
C LEU A 41 2.36 25.55 5.99
N ASN A 42 3.02 24.78 6.85
CA ASN A 42 3.50 25.25 8.14
C ASN A 42 4.51 26.40 8.01
N ASP A 43 5.41 26.34 7.02
CA ASP A 43 6.38 27.41 6.73
C ASP A 43 5.72 28.66 6.13
N SER A 44 4.56 28.50 5.48
CA SER A 44 3.80 29.60 4.88
C SER A 44 2.93 30.35 5.88
N LEU A 45 2.57 29.72 6.99
CA LEU A 45 1.72 30.29 8.04
C LEU A 45 2.57 30.96 9.13
N ILE A 46 2.16 32.13 9.60
CA ILE A 46 2.82 32.81 10.72
C ILE A 46 2.23 32.24 12.01
N LYS A 47 3.02 31.55 12.82
CA LYS A 47 2.56 31.07 14.14
C LYS A 47 2.52 32.22 15.14
N ILE A 48 1.43 32.30 15.91
CA ILE A 48 1.36 33.20 17.07
C ILE A 48 2.08 32.50 18.25
N PRO A 49 3.13 33.11 18.83
CA PRO A 49 3.81 32.55 20.00
C PRO A 49 2.84 32.29 21.16
N PHE A 50 3.06 31.22 21.92
CA PHE A 50 2.27 30.85 23.11
C PHE A 50 0.79 30.55 22.87
N THR A 51 0.38 30.36 21.61
CA THR A 51 -0.98 29.92 21.25
C THR A 51 -0.94 28.79 20.20
N HIS A 52 -2.03 28.04 20.06
CA HIS A 52 -2.22 27.10 18.94
C HIS A 52 -2.80 27.77 17.68
N LEU A 53 -2.73 29.11 17.58
CA LEU A 53 -3.34 29.90 16.52
C LEU A 53 -2.31 30.32 15.47
N TYR A 54 -2.77 30.44 14.22
CA TYR A 54 -1.98 30.93 13.10
C TYR A 54 -2.48 32.32 12.68
N PHE A 55 -1.57 33.27 12.47
CA PHE A 55 -1.86 34.56 11.85
C PHE A 55 -2.22 34.30 10.38
N VAL A 56 -3.50 34.46 10.09
CA VAL A 56 -3.98 34.78 8.75
C VAL A 56 -4.02 36.31 8.70
N ASP A 57 -3.53 36.95 7.64
CA ASP A 57 -3.59 38.41 7.52
C ASP A 57 -5.01 38.90 7.84
N GLY A 58 -5.16 40.06 8.48
CA GLY A 58 -6.46 40.60 8.96
C GLY A 58 -7.50 40.80 7.86
N LEU A 59 -7.08 40.68 6.59
CA LEU A 59 -7.89 40.69 5.38
C LEU A 59 -8.30 39.29 4.85
N GLY A 60 -7.90 38.20 5.52
CA GLY A 60 -8.06 36.83 5.03
C GLY A 60 -7.08 36.45 3.91
N ILE A 61 -6.04 37.26 3.68
CA ILE A 61 -5.07 37.07 2.61
C ILE A 61 -3.99 36.10 3.08
N PHE A 62 -4.13 34.85 2.66
CA PHE A 62 -3.04 33.88 2.71
C PHE A 62 -1.88 34.35 1.80
N LYS A 63 -0.61 33.97 2.10
CA LYS A 63 0.45 34.00 1.08
C LYS A 63 -0.09 33.35 -0.19
N HIS A 64 0.18 33.94 -1.37
CA HIS A 64 -0.49 33.66 -2.66
C HIS A 64 -0.66 32.17 -3.03
N GLN A 65 0.09 31.25 -2.43
CA GLN A 65 0.03 29.82 -2.73
C GLN A 65 -0.74 28.97 -1.70
N THR A 66 -1.03 29.48 -0.51
CA THR A 66 -1.61 28.68 0.60
C THR A 66 -2.99 28.08 0.29
N PRO A 67 -3.94 28.80 -0.33
CA PRO A 67 -5.24 28.22 -0.68
C PRO A 67 -5.11 27.09 -1.71
N THR A 68 -4.18 27.25 -2.65
CA THR A 68 -3.86 26.24 -3.67
C THR A 68 -3.22 25.00 -3.04
N LEU A 69 -2.28 25.17 -2.10
CA LEU A 69 -1.64 24.09 -1.36
C LEU A 69 -2.65 23.31 -0.51
N ILE A 70 -3.60 23.97 0.16
CA ILE A 70 -4.67 23.31 0.92
C ILE A 70 -5.54 22.45 -0.01
N LYS A 71 -5.93 22.99 -1.18
CA LYS A 71 -6.73 22.26 -2.16
C LYS A 71 -5.99 21.05 -2.72
N GLN A 72 -4.69 21.19 -3.00
CA GLN A 72 -3.82 20.10 -3.44
C GLN A 72 -3.69 19.02 -2.35
N ASN A 73 -3.46 19.42 -1.09
CA ASN A 73 -3.31 18.48 0.02
C ASN A 73 -4.59 17.67 0.23
N ARG A 74 -5.77 18.32 0.18
CA ARG A 74 -7.06 17.61 0.21
C ARG A 74 -7.19 16.56 -0.89
N GLN A 75 -6.77 16.88 -2.12
CA GLN A 75 -6.79 15.92 -3.22
C GLN A 75 -5.82 14.75 -3.01
N LEU A 76 -4.62 15.01 -2.49
CA LEU A 76 -3.64 13.96 -2.16
C LEU A 76 -4.18 13.02 -1.07
N ILE A 77 -4.76 13.56 0.00
CA ILE A 77 -5.37 12.77 1.08
C ILE A 77 -6.52 11.91 0.55
N ILE A 78 -7.38 12.44 -0.33
CA ILE A 78 -8.46 11.64 -0.96
C ILE A 78 -7.88 10.50 -1.79
N LYS A 79 -6.82 10.75 -2.58
CA LYS A 79 -6.14 9.71 -3.38
C LYS A 79 -5.48 8.65 -2.47
N TYR A 80 -4.84 9.09 -1.40
CA TYR A 80 -4.21 8.23 -0.39
C TYR A 80 -5.24 7.30 0.23
N ASN A 81 -6.35 7.85 0.76
CA ASN A 81 -7.41 7.07 1.40
C ASN A 81 -8.04 6.06 0.45
N ARG A 82 -8.27 6.44 -0.81
CA ARG A 82 -8.77 5.51 -1.84
C ARG A 82 -7.80 4.35 -2.09
N LYS A 83 -6.50 4.62 -2.19
CA LYS A 83 -5.48 3.57 -2.35
C LYS A 83 -5.37 2.69 -1.10
N LEU A 84 -5.44 3.28 0.10
CA LEU A 84 -5.40 2.55 1.36
C LEU A 84 -6.57 1.57 1.50
N ILE A 85 -7.79 1.98 1.13
CA ILE A 85 -8.96 1.09 1.12
C ILE A 85 -8.74 -0.08 0.16
N LYS A 86 -8.23 0.18 -1.05
CA LYS A 86 -7.90 -0.87 -2.02
C LYS A 86 -6.84 -1.83 -1.48
N ALA A 87 -5.80 -1.30 -0.83
CA ALA A 87 -4.72 -2.09 -0.25
C ALA A 87 -5.22 -3.00 0.87
N LYS A 88 -6.09 -2.49 1.75
CA LYS A 88 -6.71 -3.28 2.82
C LYS A 88 -7.56 -4.42 2.26
N LYS A 89 -8.41 -4.16 1.26
CA LYS A 89 -9.22 -5.19 0.60
C LYS A 89 -8.36 -6.27 -0.04
N LEU A 90 -7.33 -5.86 -0.78
CA LEU A 90 -6.39 -6.78 -1.43
C LEU A 90 -5.60 -7.60 -0.41
N SER A 91 -5.13 -6.97 0.67
CA SER A 91 -4.44 -7.65 1.77
C SER A 91 -5.28 -8.75 2.40
N ASN A 92 -6.57 -8.48 2.65
CA ASN A 92 -7.47 -9.48 3.22
C ASN A 92 -7.69 -10.66 2.26
N SER A 93 -7.89 -10.36 0.97
CA SER A 93 -8.04 -11.40 -0.07
C SER A 93 -6.79 -12.26 -0.21
N LEU A 94 -5.60 -11.66 -0.18
CA LEU A 94 -4.32 -12.38 -0.20
C LEU A 94 -4.15 -13.25 1.04
N LEU A 95 -4.58 -12.79 2.22
CA LEU A 95 -4.51 -13.56 3.46
C LEU A 95 -5.43 -14.80 3.41
N GLU A 96 -6.63 -14.67 2.85
CA GLU A 96 -7.55 -15.79 2.62
C GLU A 96 -6.97 -16.80 1.62
N GLN A 97 -6.43 -16.33 0.49
CA GLN A 97 -5.76 -17.18 -0.49
C GLN A 97 -4.59 -17.96 0.13
N LEU A 98 -3.74 -17.27 0.91
CA LEU A 98 -2.62 -17.90 1.60
C LEU A 98 -3.07 -18.94 2.61
N SER A 99 -4.13 -18.65 3.37
CA SER A 99 -4.71 -19.60 4.33
C SER A 99 -5.26 -20.83 3.63
N THR A 100 -5.90 -20.65 2.47
CA THR A 100 -6.43 -21.74 1.64
C THR A 100 -5.31 -22.62 1.10
N LEU A 101 -4.27 -22.01 0.50
CA LEU A 101 -3.08 -22.71 0.00
C LEU A 101 -2.37 -23.48 1.12
N ARG A 102 -2.22 -22.86 2.30
CA ARG A 102 -1.58 -23.49 3.47
C ARG A 102 -2.37 -24.72 3.94
N ASN A 103 -3.68 -24.58 4.09
CA ASN A 103 -4.52 -25.69 4.55
C ASN A 103 -4.47 -26.85 3.55
N ASP A 104 -4.58 -26.54 2.25
CA ASP A 104 -4.49 -27.55 1.18
C ASP A 104 -3.15 -28.30 1.21
N TYR A 105 -2.05 -27.56 1.37
CA TYR A 105 -0.72 -28.14 1.52
C TYR A 105 -0.61 -29.07 2.74
N LEU A 106 -1.09 -28.63 3.91
CA LEU A 106 -1.05 -29.41 5.15
C LEU A 106 -1.89 -30.69 5.11
N THR A 107 -2.97 -30.70 4.32
CA THR A 107 -3.84 -31.87 4.14
C THR A 107 -3.43 -32.80 3.00
N SER A 108 -2.33 -32.47 2.29
CA SER A 108 -1.84 -33.26 1.16
C SER A 108 -1.21 -34.57 1.63
N ASN A 109 -1.34 -35.63 0.83
CA ASN A 109 -0.59 -36.87 1.03
C ASN A 109 0.90 -36.70 0.65
N GLY A 110 1.75 -37.69 0.93
CA GLY A 110 3.21 -37.58 0.77
C GLY A 110 3.67 -37.24 -0.65
N GLU A 111 3.12 -37.88 -1.68
CA GLU A 111 3.50 -37.62 -3.08
C GLU A 111 2.99 -36.24 -3.57
N GLU A 112 1.76 -35.86 -3.21
CA GLU A 112 1.22 -34.55 -3.56
C GLU A 112 1.95 -33.41 -2.83
N SER A 113 2.35 -33.64 -1.58
CA SER A 113 3.07 -32.66 -0.77
C SER A 113 4.43 -32.32 -1.40
N GLU A 114 5.19 -33.30 -1.88
CA GLU A 114 6.48 -33.06 -2.52
C GLU A 114 6.34 -32.25 -3.83
N ALA A 115 5.32 -32.57 -4.64
CA ALA A 115 5.04 -31.84 -5.87
C ALA A 115 4.61 -30.38 -5.59
N LYS A 116 3.74 -30.17 -4.60
CA LYS A 116 3.31 -28.84 -4.17
C LYS A 116 4.46 -28.05 -3.54
N ASP A 117 5.36 -28.69 -2.80
CA ASP A 117 6.53 -28.05 -2.21
C ASP A 117 7.51 -27.56 -3.30
N LYS A 118 7.76 -28.35 -4.34
CA LYS A 118 8.55 -27.91 -5.51
C LYS A 118 7.94 -26.68 -6.19
N LEU A 119 6.62 -26.65 -6.37
CA LEU A 119 5.91 -25.49 -6.92
C LEU A 119 6.01 -24.27 -5.99
N ALA A 120 5.70 -24.43 -4.70
CA ALA A 120 5.77 -23.33 -3.73
C ALA A 120 7.18 -22.72 -3.71
N ASN A 121 8.23 -23.56 -3.70
CA ASN A 121 9.62 -23.11 -3.75
C ASN A 121 9.99 -22.39 -5.05
N LYS A 122 9.43 -22.78 -6.20
CA LYS A 122 9.59 -22.05 -7.48
C LYS A 122 9.04 -20.63 -7.38
N TYR A 123 7.83 -20.46 -6.85
CA TYR A 123 7.21 -19.14 -6.68
C TYR A 123 7.91 -18.32 -5.57
N LEU A 124 8.32 -18.93 -4.45
CA LEU A 124 9.10 -18.27 -3.40
C LEU A 124 10.43 -17.70 -3.90
N LYS A 125 11.14 -18.43 -4.76
CA LYS A 125 12.37 -17.92 -5.39
C LYS A 125 12.09 -16.71 -6.28
N GLN A 126 10.96 -16.68 -6.98
CA GLN A 126 10.54 -15.51 -7.76
C GLN A 126 10.26 -14.31 -6.84
N PHE A 127 9.57 -14.49 -5.72
CA PHE A 127 9.34 -13.41 -4.75
C PHE A 127 10.64 -12.85 -4.15
N GLY A 128 11.61 -13.71 -3.83
CA GLY A 128 12.91 -13.30 -3.33
C GLY A 128 13.71 -12.44 -4.31
N GLN A 129 13.49 -12.62 -5.62
CA GLN A 129 14.11 -11.80 -6.66
C GLN A 129 13.40 -10.44 -6.86
N ILE A 130 12.09 -10.37 -6.58
CA ILE A 130 11.30 -9.13 -6.65
C ILE A 130 11.63 -8.16 -5.49
N GLY A 131 12.27 -8.66 -4.43
CA GLY A 131 12.65 -7.89 -3.23
C GLY A 131 13.95 -7.09 -3.31
N HIS A 132 14.69 -7.15 -4.43
CA HIS A 132 15.89 -6.33 -4.63
C HIS A 132 15.54 -5.07 -5.44
N PRO A 133 15.74 -3.86 -4.87
CA PRO A 133 15.65 -2.61 -5.62
C PRO A 133 16.75 -2.49 -6.68
#